data_AF-A0A4U3MLD9-F1
#
_entry.id   AF-A0A4U3MLD9-F1
#
_cell.length_a   1.000
_cell.length_b   1.000
_cell.length_c   1.000
_cell.angle_alpha   90.00
_cell.angle_beta   90.00
_cell.angle_gamma   90.00
#
_symmetry.space_group_name_H-M   'P 1'
#
loop_
_entity.id
_entity.type
_entity.pdbx_description
1 polymer ?
#
loop_
_entity_poly.entity_id
_entity_poly.type
_entity_poly.pdbx_seq_one_letter_code
_entity_poly.pdbx_strand_id
1 'polypeptide(L)'
;MNCIWLIFHPRTSLVVEGFLEKGTYRYDFYSMKFDKRTGETHSYKIYCSGVSVCVMYRSVSKHVSFMKKLIEEKEGKKECCI
;
A
#
# COMPACT_ATOMS: atom_id res chain seq x y z
N MET A 1 14.38 -13.16 9.07
CA MET A 1 13.13 -12.62 9.64
C MET A 1 12.58 -11.63 8.64
N ASN A 2 11.39 -11.90 8.08
CA ASN A 2 10.70 -10.97 7.20
C ASN A 2 9.61 -10.27 8.02
N CYS A 3 9.59 -8.94 8.01
CA CYS A 3 8.56 -8.16 8.69
C CYS A 3 7.54 -7.71 7.65
N ILE A 4 6.31 -8.20 7.74
CA ILE A 4 5.22 -7.85 6.82
C ILE A 4 4.24 -6.93 7.56
N TRP A 5 4.05 -5.71 7.05
CA TRP A 5 3.02 -4.80 7.50
C TRP A 5 1.90 -4.72 6.47
N LEU A 6 0.68 -5.03 6.89
CA LEU A 6 -0.53 -4.99 6.06
C LEU A 6 -1.39 -3.79 6.46
N ILE A 7 -1.58 -2.86 5.53
CA ILE A 7 -2.55 -1.78 5.67
C ILE A 7 -3.80 -2.20 4.88
N PHE A 8 -4.88 -2.53 5.59
CA PHE A 8 -6.13 -2.98 4.99
C PHE A 8 -7.03 -1.79 4.62
N HIS A 9 -7.33 -1.63 3.33
CA HIS A 9 -8.44 -0.82 2.83
C HIS A 9 -9.47 -1.77 2.16
N PRO A 10 -10.80 -1.54 2.27
CA PRO A 10 -11.84 -2.46 1.78
C PRO A 10 -11.80 -2.90 0.30
N ARG A 11 -10.90 -2.35 -0.54
CA ARG A 11 -10.75 -2.74 -1.95
C ARG A 11 -9.30 -2.98 -2.40
N THR A 12 -8.32 -2.66 -1.56
CA THR A 12 -6.90 -2.76 -1.89
C THR A 12 -6.12 -3.01 -0.60
N SER A 13 -5.35 -4.08 -0.56
CA SER A 13 -4.41 -4.31 0.54
C SER A 13 -3.07 -3.69 0.16
N LEU A 14 -2.50 -2.89 1.04
CA LEU A 14 -1.14 -2.38 0.89
C LEU A 14 -0.21 -3.22 1.76
N VAL A 15 0.90 -3.64 1.18
CA VAL A 15 1.87 -4.54 1.82
C VAL A 15 3.22 -3.88 1.81
N VAL A 16 3.86 -3.85 2.97
CA VAL A 16 5.28 -3.51 3.12
C VAL A 16 6.00 -4.76 3.61
N GLU A 17 7.03 -5.18 2.89
CA GLU A 17 7.81 -6.35 3.22
C GLU A 17 9.27 -5.96 3.44
N GLY A 18 9.79 -6.23 4.63
CA GLY A 18 11.20 -6.02 4.96
C GLY A 18 11.99 -7.32 4.87
N PHE A 19 13.12 -7.31 4.17
CA PHE A 19 14.05 -8.44 4.05
C PHE A 19 15.49 -7.99 4.29
N LEU A 20 16.34 -8.93 4.71
CA LEU A 20 17.76 -8.68 4.93
C LEU A 20 18.53 -9.02 3.66
N GLU A 21 19.16 -8.03 3.04
CA GLU A 21 20.02 -8.21 1.86
C GLU A 21 21.45 -7.77 2.19
N LYS A 22 22.40 -8.71 2.13
CA LYS A 22 23.84 -8.44 2.36
C LYS A 22 24.11 -7.67 3.67
N GLY A 23 23.41 -8.03 4.74
CA GLY A 23 23.56 -7.40 6.06
C GLY A 23 22.84 -6.06 6.23
N THR A 24 22.14 -5.57 5.21
CA THR A 24 21.33 -4.34 5.28
C THR A 24 19.85 -4.68 5.11
N TYR A 25 18.99 -4.09 5.96
CA TYR A 25 17.55 -4.23 5.78
C TYR A 25 17.06 -3.41 4.58
N ARG A 26 16.34 -4.07 3.69
CA ARG A 26 15.67 -3.48 2.54
C ARG A 26 14.18 -3.76 2.59
N TYR A 27 13.43 -2.94 1.89
CA TYR A 27 11.98 -2.93 1.96
C TYR A 27 11.36 -2.87 0.57
N ASP A 28 10.32 -3.67 0.37
CA ASP A 28 9.40 -3.60 -0.75
C ASP A 28 8.08 -2.99 -0.28
N PHE A 29 7.43 -2.24 -1.18
CA PHE A 29 6.10 -1.70 -0.97
C PHE A 29 5.26 -1.94 -2.22
N TYR A 30 4.15 -2.67 -2.05
CA TYR A 30 3.27 -3.04 -3.14
C TYR A 30 1.79 -3.05 -2.69
N SER A 31 0.89 -3.01 -3.66
CA SER A 31 -0.53 -3.27 -3.45
C SER A 31 -0.92 -4.62 -3.99
N MET A 32 -1.81 -5.29 -3.27
CA MET A 32 -2.38 -6.57 -3.63
C MET A 32 -3.91 -6.50 -3.54
N LYS A 33 -4.60 -6.99 -4.57
CA LYS A 33 -6.04 -7.27 -4.51
C LYS A 33 -6.25 -8.77 -4.44
N PHE A 34 -6.79 -9.20 -3.30
CA PHE A 34 -7.21 -10.57 -3.07
C PHE A 34 -8.70 -10.70 -3.33
N ASP A 35 -9.09 -11.54 -4.29
CA ASP A 35 -10.49 -11.89 -4.52
C ASP A 35 -10.85 -13.11 -3.66
N LYS A 36 -11.69 -12.88 -2.65
CA LYS A 36 -12.14 -13.94 -1.73
C LYS A 36 -13.05 -14.98 -2.39
N ARG A 37 -13.67 -14.68 -3.54
CA ARG A 37 -14.57 -15.60 -4.24
C ARG A 37 -13.81 -16.62 -5.08
N THR A 38 -12.75 -16.17 -5.75
CA THR A 38 -11.92 -17.04 -6.60
C THR A 38 -10.70 -17.57 -5.85
N GLY A 39 -10.34 -16.98 -4.71
CA GLY A 39 -9.12 -17.31 -3.97
C GLY A 39 -7.84 -16.81 -4.66
N GLU A 40 -8.00 -15.97 -5.69
CA GLU A 40 -6.90 -15.53 -6.55
C GLU A 40 -6.49 -14.09 -6.27
N THR A 41 -5.21 -13.82 -6.53
CA THR A 41 -4.64 -12.47 -6.47
C THR A 41 -4.63 -11.86 -7.86
N HIS A 42 -5.45 -10.83 -8.08
CA HIS A 42 -5.72 -10.29 -9.42
C HIS A 42 -5.00 -8.98 -9.74
N SER A 43 -4.43 -8.29 -8.74
CA SER A 43 -3.72 -7.03 -8.99
C SER A 43 -2.54 -6.89 -8.07
N TYR A 44 -1.34 -6.90 -8.67
CA TYR A 44 -0.07 -6.68 -7.99
C TYR A 44 0.57 -5.42 -8.58
N LYS A 45 0.60 -4.33 -7.82
CA LYS A 45 1.29 -3.10 -8.24
C LYS A 45 2.41 -2.79 -7.26
N ILE A 46 3.64 -2.89 -7.73
CA ILE A 46 4.85 -2.52 -6.98
C ILE A 46 5.01 -1.00 -7.05
N TYR A 47 5.23 -0.37 -5.90
CA TYR A 47 5.53 1.06 -5.81
C TYR A 47 7.02 1.32 -5.60
N CYS A 48 7.67 0.51 -4.77
CA CYS A 48 9.12 0.47 -4.67
C CYS A 48 9.59 -0.93 -4.25
N SER A 49 10.81 -1.28 -4.65
CA SER A 49 11.42 -2.57 -4.30
C SER A 49 12.89 -2.40 -3.97
N GLY A 50 13.37 -3.14 -2.97
CA GLY A 50 14.76 -3.16 -2.52
C GLY A 50 15.25 -1.81 -2.04
N VAL A 51 14.41 -1.02 -1.37
CA VAL A 51 14.77 0.34 -0.95
C VAL A 51 15.12 0.40 0.54
N SER A 52 15.83 1.45 0.94
CA SER A 52 16.08 1.72 2.36
C SER A 52 14.79 2.14 3.09
N VAL A 53 14.78 2.01 4.41
CA VAL A 53 13.62 2.35 5.25
C VAL A 53 13.10 3.78 5.02
N CYS A 54 14.01 4.74 4.84
CA CYS A 54 13.64 6.15 4.61
C CYS A 54 12.89 6.35 3.29
N VAL A 55 13.29 5.62 2.24
CA VAL A 55 12.66 5.69 0.92
C VAL A 55 11.29 4.99 0.98
N MET A 56 11.22 3.81 1.58
CA MET A 56 9.94 3.11 1.81
C MET A 56 8.96 4.01 2.57
N TYR A 57 9.38 4.59 3.69
CA TYR A 57 8.53 5.44 4.52
C TYR A 57 7.99 6.66 3.75
N ARG A 58 8.83 7.31 2.94
CA ARG A 58 8.40 8.41 2.07
C ARG A 58 7.37 7.96 1.03
N SER A 59 7.57 6.81 0.41
CA SER A 59 6.64 6.26 -0.58
C SER A 59 5.29 5.91 0.04
N VAL A 60 5.29 5.23 1.19
CA VAL A 60 4.08 4.90 1.95
C VAL A 60 3.35 6.17 2.37
N SER A 61 4.05 7.15 2.94
CA SER A 61 3.46 8.42 3.39
C SER A 61 2.80 9.17 2.23
N LYS A 62 3.47 9.27 1.07
CA LYS A 62 2.89 9.89 -0.13
C LYS A 62 1.63 9.16 -0.59
N HIS A 63 1.66 7.82 -0.60
CA HIS A 63 0.52 7.02 -1.03
C HIS A 63 -0.67 7.17 -0.09
N VAL A 64 -0.44 7.12 1.23
CA VAL A 64 -1.49 7.32 2.24
C VAL A 64 -2.08 8.72 2.15
N SER A 65 -1.26 9.77 2.00
CA SER A 65 -1.74 11.14 1.82
C SER A 65 -2.57 11.31 0.54
N PHE A 66 -2.18 10.66 -0.56
CA PHE A 66 -2.97 10.64 -1.79
C PHE A 66 -4.32 9.92 -1.58
N MET A 67 -4.33 8.77 -0.91
CA MET A 67 -5.57 8.06 -0.61
C MET A 67 -6.51 8.88 0.30
N LYS A 68 -5.97 9.58 1.31
CA LYS A 68 -6.77 10.47 2.17
C LYS A 68 -7.48 11.57 1.38
N LYS A 69 -6.74 12.28 0.51
CA LYS A 69 -7.34 13.29 -0.39
C LYS A 69 -8.45 12.73 -1.27
N LEU A 70 -8.26 11.53 -1.84
CA LEU A 70 -9.28 10.88 -2.66
C LEU A 70 -10.55 10.50 -1.88
N ILE A 71 -10.44 10.22 -0.59
CA ILE A 71 -11.59 9.93 0.28
C ILE A 71 -12.33 11.24 0.57
N GLU A 72 -11.60 12.29 0.98
CA GLU A 72 -12.16 13.62 1.27
C GLU A 72 -12.89 14.21 0.05
N GLU A 73 -12.33 14.13 -1.16
CA GLU A 73 -12.97 14.60 -2.39
C GLU A 73 -14.25 13.80 -2.74
N LYS A 74 -14.31 12.51 -2.39
CA LYS A 74 -15.49 11.68 -2.63
C LYS A 74 -16.60 11.91 -1.62
N GLU A 75 -16.25 12.24 -0.37
CA GLU A 75 -17.22 12.60 0.65
C GLU A 75 -17.77 14.02 0.44
N GLY A 76 -16.92 14.99 0.08
CA GLY A 76 -17.38 16.35 -0.27
C GLY A 76 -18.27 16.41 -1.52
N LYS A 77 -18.18 15.43 -2.43
CA LYS A 77 -19.10 15.31 -3.58
C LYS A 77 -20.49 14.76 -3.23
N LYS A 78 -20.68 14.15 -2.06
CA LYS A 78 -22.02 13.69 -1.62
C LYS A 78 -22.87 14.82 -1.06
N GLU A 79 -22.28 15.93 -0.62
CA GLU A 79 -23.03 17.08 -0.08
C GLU A 79 -23.54 18.04 -1.16
N CYS A 80 -23.06 17.94 -2.40
CA CYS A 80 -23.47 18.85 -3.49
C CYS A 80 -24.56 18.27 -4.42
N CYS A 81 -25.22 17.19 -4.03
CA CYS A 81 -26.40 16.66 -4.70
C CYS A 81 -27.57 16.60 -3.70
N ILE A 82 -28.05 17.77 -3.27
CA ILE A 82 -29.36 17.94 -2.62
C ILE A 82 -30.12 18.99 -3.41
#